data_AF-A0A644V484-F1
#
_entry.id   AF-A0A644V484-F1
#
_cell.length_a   1.000
_cell.length_b   1.000
_cell.length_c   1.000
_cell.angle_alpha   90.00
_cell.angle_beta   90.00
_cell.angle_gamma   90.00
#
_symmetry.space_group_name_H-M   'P 1'
#
loop_
_entity.id
_entity.type
_entity.pdbx_description
1 polymer ?
#
loop_
_entity_poly.entity_id
_entity_poly.type
_entity_poly.pdbx_seq_one_letter_code
_entity_poly.pdbx_strand_id
1 'polypeptide(L)'
;MEKVFPADSLWEAGSKIVSSIPPAEEFGNAAITDVLLSFIILAFFVILIFFSREILTVIPSVFRSTFNLKNHYKIEEKLSLSNMRNVVFLVSLIYFPVIVTIMAGGYIQLRFGIYPPLFLILFFSILILLGIVKKLIFKLLSWLNRDKNTFTLLEKVGYNHIILATIVTFPSLLAQVVTNDYSGEIQIYAMIICILPVYILYLIRSSQIIIGQRYSHFFYILYLCGAEFLPIVLLVHFILSL
;
A
#
# COMPACT_ATOMS: atom_id res chain seq x y z
N MET A 1 -28.45 -7.65 60.35
CA MET A 1 -28.80 -7.92 58.94
C MET A 1 -27.94 -9.11 58.52
N GLU A 2 -28.55 -10.28 58.44
CA GLU A 2 -27.88 -11.57 58.33
C GLU A 2 -27.46 -11.82 56.87
N LYS A 3 -26.18 -12.10 56.62
CA LYS A 3 -25.68 -12.40 55.28
C LYS A 3 -26.10 -13.82 54.90
N VAL A 4 -27.16 -13.93 54.09
CA VAL A 4 -27.58 -15.19 53.49
C VAL A 4 -26.61 -15.51 52.35
N PHE A 5 -25.79 -16.54 52.54
CA PHE A 5 -24.94 -17.07 51.48
C PHE A 5 -25.79 -17.97 50.55
N PRO A 6 -25.52 -17.96 49.23
CA PRO A 6 -26.19 -18.84 48.29
C PRO A 6 -25.93 -20.31 48.64
N ALA A 7 -26.94 -21.17 48.42
CA ALA A 7 -26.94 -22.59 48.81
C ALA A 7 -25.74 -23.41 48.28
N ASP A 8 -25.10 -22.91 47.22
CA ASP A 8 -23.95 -23.52 46.57
C ASP A 8 -22.66 -23.46 47.40
N SER A 9 -22.60 -22.66 48.48
CA SER A 9 -21.41 -22.58 49.34
C SER A 9 -21.16 -23.84 50.18
N LEU A 10 -22.11 -24.78 50.23
CA LEU A 10 -22.01 -26.03 50.99
C LEU A 10 -21.26 -27.15 50.26
N TRP A 11 -21.05 -26.98 48.96
CA TRP A 11 -20.35 -27.94 48.11
C TRP A 11 -19.31 -27.13 47.35
N GLU A 12 -18.02 -27.42 47.48
CA GLU A 12 -16.91 -26.71 46.80
C GLU A 12 -16.96 -26.78 45.24
N ALA A 13 -18.13 -26.99 44.65
CA ALA A 13 -18.42 -26.84 43.25
C ALA A 13 -18.61 -25.35 42.92
N GLY A 14 -17.53 -24.70 42.47
CA GLY A 14 -17.60 -23.34 41.93
C GLY A 14 -18.58 -23.26 40.76
N SER A 15 -19.74 -22.67 40.98
CA SER A 15 -20.69 -22.38 39.92
C SER A 15 -20.12 -21.26 39.04
N LYS A 16 -19.70 -21.62 37.82
CA LYS A 16 -19.32 -20.65 36.79
C LYS A 16 -20.60 -19.98 36.28
N ILE A 17 -20.85 -18.75 36.70
CA ILE A 17 -21.90 -17.92 36.12
C ILE A 17 -21.47 -17.59 34.69
N VAL A 18 -21.97 -18.36 33.72
CA VAL A 18 -21.86 -18.03 32.30
C VAL A 18 -22.95 -17.01 31.99
N SER A 19 -22.58 -15.74 32.10
CA SER A 19 -23.36 -14.65 31.51
C SER A 19 -23.35 -14.80 29.99
N SER A 20 -24.51 -14.98 29.37
CA SER A 20 -24.71 -14.92 27.91
C SER A 20 -24.68 -13.48 27.38
N ILE A 21 -24.43 -12.50 28.24
CA ILE A 21 -24.23 -11.11 27.86
C ILE A 21 -22.72 -10.94 27.66
N PRO A 22 -22.24 -10.66 26.44
CA PRO A 22 -20.84 -10.31 26.25
C PRO A 22 -20.49 -9.13 27.16
N PRO A 23 -19.30 -9.09 27.77
CA PRO A 23 -18.89 -7.92 28.54
C PRO A 23 -19.08 -6.70 27.64
N ALA A 24 -19.84 -5.72 28.12
CA ALA A 24 -20.02 -4.46 27.42
C ALA A 24 -18.62 -3.91 27.13
N GLU A 25 -18.21 -3.96 25.86
CA GLU A 25 -17.02 -3.28 25.39
C GLU A 25 -17.12 -1.82 25.85
N GLU A 26 -16.04 -1.30 26.43
CA GLU A 26 -15.96 0.08 26.91
C GLU A 26 -16.34 1.04 25.77
N PHE A 27 -17.61 1.46 25.77
CA PHE A 27 -18.28 2.26 24.73
C PHE A 27 -17.71 3.69 24.56
N GLY A 28 -16.66 4.05 25.29
CA GLY A 28 -16.05 5.38 25.26
C GLY A 28 -14.93 5.54 24.22
N ASN A 29 -14.08 4.52 24.06
CA ASN A 29 -12.92 4.62 23.16
C ASN A 29 -13.21 4.06 21.77
N ALA A 30 -13.94 2.95 21.66
CA ALA A 30 -14.28 2.31 20.38
C ALA A 30 -15.11 3.23 19.44
N ALA A 31 -16.03 4.02 19.98
CA ALA A 31 -16.92 4.88 19.19
C ALA A 31 -16.20 6.10 18.58
N ILE A 32 -15.29 6.75 19.32
CA ILE A 32 -14.50 7.88 18.80
C ILE A 32 -13.51 7.38 17.75
N THR A 33 -13.00 6.15 17.95
CA THR A 33 -12.03 5.55 17.05
C THR A 33 -12.58 5.20 15.66
N ASP A 34 -13.87 4.88 15.55
CA ASP A 34 -14.50 4.63 14.24
C ASP A 34 -14.79 5.91 13.45
N VAL A 35 -15.03 7.03 14.13
CA VAL A 35 -15.31 8.31 13.48
C VAL A 35 -14.08 8.85 12.74
N LEU A 36 -12.89 8.76 13.35
CA LEU A 36 -11.64 9.20 12.72
C LEU A 36 -11.33 8.38 11.46
N LEU A 37 -11.43 7.05 11.55
CA LEU A 37 -11.19 6.17 10.42
C LEU A 37 -12.19 6.44 9.29
N SER A 38 -13.47 6.55 9.62
CA SER A 38 -14.54 6.89 8.67
C SER A 38 -14.30 8.23 7.99
N PHE A 39 -13.84 9.24 8.73
CA PHE A 39 -13.48 10.54 8.17
C PHE A 39 -12.31 10.46 7.18
N ILE A 40 -11.24 9.73 7.53
CA ILE A 40 -10.08 9.53 6.64
C ILE A 40 -10.50 8.81 5.36
N ILE A 41 -11.33 7.76 5.47
CA ILE A 41 -11.85 7.02 4.32
C ILE A 41 -12.72 7.93 3.44
N LEU A 42 -13.63 8.69 4.05
CA LEU A 42 -14.48 9.64 3.34
C LEU A 42 -13.65 10.68 2.59
N ALA A 43 -12.64 11.26 3.25
CA ALA A 43 -11.73 12.22 2.63
C ALA A 43 -10.99 11.61 1.44
N PHE A 44 -10.55 10.35 1.54
CA PHE A 44 -9.94 9.63 0.42
C PHE A 44 -10.90 9.46 -0.76
N PHE A 45 -12.17 9.10 -0.52
CA PHE A 45 -13.17 9.02 -1.60
C PHE A 45 -13.47 10.39 -2.23
N VAL A 46 -13.52 11.46 -1.43
CA VAL A 46 -13.67 12.83 -1.95
C VAL A 46 -12.48 13.20 -2.85
N ILE A 47 -11.25 12.86 -2.45
CA ILE A 47 -10.05 13.04 -3.27
C ILE A 47 -10.16 12.25 -4.58
N LEU A 48 -10.60 10.98 -4.54
CA LEU A 48 -10.82 10.17 -5.74
C LEU A 48 -11.84 10.79 -6.70
N ILE A 49 -12.96 11.31 -6.17
CA ILE A 49 -13.99 11.97 -6.97
C ILE A 49 -13.43 13.26 -7.58
N PHE A 50 -12.74 14.07 -6.79
CA PHE A 50 -12.15 15.34 -7.23
C PHE A 50 -11.14 15.14 -8.37
N PHE A 51 -10.26 14.13 -8.26
CA PHE A 51 -9.26 13.80 -9.28
C PHE A 51 -9.72 12.74 -10.30
N SER A 52 -11.01 12.42 -10.34
CA SER A 52 -11.54 11.35 -11.19
C SER A 52 -11.27 11.59 -12.68
N ARG A 53 -11.33 12.85 -13.12
CA ARG A 53 -11.05 13.23 -14.51
C ARG A 53 -9.61 12.96 -14.90
N GLU A 54 -8.66 13.32 -14.04
CA GLU A 54 -7.23 13.07 -14.22
C GLU A 54 -6.96 11.56 -14.26
N ILE A 55 -7.55 10.80 -13.32
CA ILE A 55 -7.44 9.34 -13.25
C ILE A 55 -7.92 8.71 -14.57
N LEU A 56 -9.14 9.03 -15.01
CA LEU A 56 -9.73 8.48 -16.23
C LEU A 56 -8.93 8.83 -17.49
N THR A 57 -8.30 10.01 -17.52
CA THR A 57 -7.46 10.46 -18.64
C THR A 57 -6.12 9.73 -18.68
N VAL A 58 -5.50 9.49 -17.51
CA VAL A 58 -4.15 8.93 -17.39
C VAL A 58 -4.14 7.41 -17.56
N ILE A 59 -5.14 6.69 -17.05
CA ILE A 59 -5.23 5.21 -17.09
C ILE A 59 -4.91 4.62 -18.47
N PRO A 60 -5.59 5.01 -19.57
CA PRO A 60 -5.35 4.38 -20.88
C PRO A 60 -3.92 4.65 -21.38
N SER A 61 -3.36 5.80 -21.05
CA SER A 61 -1.99 6.14 -21.43
C SER A 61 -0.97 5.33 -20.62
N VAL A 62 -1.20 5.18 -19.31
CA VAL A 62 -0.37 4.35 -18.42
C VAL A 62 -0.38 2.90 -18.88
N PHE A 63 -1.56 2.34 -19.14
CA PHE A 63 -1.71 0.96 -19.60
C PHE A 63 -0.95 0.72 -20.93
N ARG A 64 -1.10 1.63 -21.90
CA ARG A 64 -0.35 1.56 -23.17
C ARG A 64 1.16 1.74 -22.99
N SER A 65 1.59 2.46 -21.96
CA SER A 65 3.01 2.66 -21.66
C SER A 65 3.67 1.41 -21.08
N THR A 66 2.95 0.65 -20.24
CA THR A 66 3.42 -0.62 -19.67
C THR A 66 3.86 -1.62 -20.75
N PHE A 67 3.20 -1.63 -21.91
CA PHE A 67 3.52 -2.53 -23.02
C PHE A 67 4.47 -1.92 -24.07
N ASN A 68 4.66 -0.59 -24.09
CA ASN A 68 5.52 0.05 -25.09
C ASN A 68 6.28 1.25 -24.51
N LEU A 69 7.61 1.14 -24.49
CA LEU A 69 8.50 2.19 -23.99
C LEU A 69 8.35 3.51 -24.75
N LYS A 70 8.03 3.50 -26.06
CA LYS A 70 7.79 4.73 -26.83
C LYS A 70 6.62 5.54 -26.26
N ASN A 71 5.64 4.88 -25.68
CA ASN A 71 4.50 5.56 -25.06
C ASN A 71 4.86 6.19 -23.70
N HIS A 72 5.90 5.70 -23.01
CA HIS A 72 6.43 6.40 -21.83
C HIS A 72 7.02 7.76 -22.21
N TYR A 73 7.82 7.83 -23.27
CA TYR A 73 8.37 9.09 -23.76
C TYR A 73 7.26 10.07 -24.20
N LYS A 74 6.21 9.59 -24.88
CA LYS A 74 5.05 10.43 -25.25
C LYS A 74 4.32 11.04 -24.05
N ILE A 75 4.33 10.38 -22.90
CA ILE A 75 3.75 10.93 -21.66
C ILE A 75 4.62 12.09 -21.15
N GLU A 76 5.94 11.94 -21.17
CA GLU A 76 6.85 13.00 -20.71
C GLU A 76 6.91 14.20 -21.65
N GLU A 77 6.75 14.00 -22.96
CA GLU A 77 6.69 15.10 -23.93
C GLU A 77 5.48 16.02 -23.71
N LYS A 78 4.38 15.48 -23.18
CA LYS A 78 3.15 16.22 -22.90
C LYS A 78 3.12 16.66 -21.44
N LEU A 79 3.53 17.89 -21.17
CA LEU A 79 3.59 18.45 -19.80
C LEU A 79 2.28 18.27 -19.01
N SER A 80 1.12 18.52 -19.65
CA SER A 80 -0.18 18.34 -19.01
C SER A 80 -0.42 16.89 -18.57
N LEU A 81 -0.10 15.92 -19.43
CA LEU A 81 -0.29 14.50 -19.16
C LEU A 81 0.71 13.98 -18.12
N SER A 82 1.97 14.44 -18.18
CA SER A 82 2.98 14.12 -17.16
C SER A 82 2.58 14.66 -15.78
N ASN A 83 2.02 15.88 -15.72
CA ASN A 83 1.54 16.48 -14.47
C ASN A 83 0.32 15.74 -13.91
N MET A 84 -0.69 15.48 -14.75
CA MET A 84 -1.86 14.67 -14.35
C MET A 84 -1.43 13.31 -13.82
N ARG A 85 -0.47 12.64 -14.48
CA ARG A 85 0.06 11.37 -13.98
C ARG A 85 0.76 11.52 -12.62
N ASN A 86 1.54 12.57 -12.38
CA ASN A 86 2.17 12.75 -11.07
C ASN A 86 1.12 12.92 -9.95
N VAL A 87 0.00 13.60 -10.23
CA VAL A 87 -1.12 13.71 -9.30
C VAL A 87 -1.76 12.34 -9.06
N VAL A 88 -2.07 11.60 -10.13
CA VAL A 88 -2.66 10.25 -10.04
C VAL A 88 -1.74 9.29 -9.29
N PHE A 89 -0.42 9.41 -9.46
CA PHE A 89 0.57 8.65 -8.69
C PHE A 89 0.46 8.93 -7.19
N LEU A 90 0.31 10.19 -6.77
CA LEU A 90 0.15 10.54 -5.36
C LEU A 90 -1.16 9.96 -4.79
N VAL A 91 -2.25 10.03 -5.55
CA VAL A 91 -3.52 9.40 -5.17
C VAL A 91 -3.37 7.88 -5.05
N SER A 92 -2.69 7.24 -6.00
CA SER A 92 -2.34 5.81 -5.96
C SER A 92 -1.45 5.42 -4.78
N LEU A 93 -0.60 6.32 -4.28
CA LEU A 93 0.21 6.08 -3.09
C LEU A 93 -0.65 6.02 -1.83
N ILE A 94 -1.63 6.91 -1.70
CA ILE A 94 -2.58 6.96 -0.58
C ILE A 94 -3.53 5.76 -0.60
N TYR A 95 -3.86 5.24 -1.79
CA TYR A 95 -4.72 4.08 -1.96
C TYR A 95 -4.26 2.86 -1.15
N PHE A 96 -2.97 2.51 -1.17
CA PHE A 96 -2.50 1.28 -0.53
C PHE A 96 -2.73 1.27 1.00
N PRO A 97 -2.36 2.32 1.76
CA PRO A 97 -2.67 2.36 3.18
C PRO A 97 -4.16 2.35 3.49
N VAL A 98 -4.97 3.07 2.72
CA VAL A 98 -6.42 3.11 2.95
C VAL A 98 -7.04 1.73 2.70
N ILE A 99 -6.72 1.09 1.58
CA ILE A 99 -7.29 -0.21 1.23
C ILE A 99 -6.83 -1.30 2.20
N VAL A 100 -5.55 -1.39 2.53
CA VAL A 100 -5.09 -2.40 3.49
C VAL A 100 -5.76 -2.23 4.86
N THR A 101 -5.98 -0.99 5.30
CA THR A 101 -6.66 -0.70 6.57
C THR A 101 -8.15 -1.06 6.52
N ILE A 102 -8.83 -0.80 5.41
CA ILE A 102 -10.25 -1.20 5.22
C ILE A 102 -10.38 -2.72 5.17
N MET A 103 -9.52 -3.37 4.38
CA MET A 103 -9.63 -4.79 4.09
C MET A 103 -9.21 -5.65 5.30
N ALA A 104 -8.05 -5.32 5.89
CA ALA A 104 -7.41 -6.12 6.93
C ALA A 104 -7.34 -5.43 8.30
N GLY A 105 -8.08 -4.34 8.53
CA GLY A 105 -8.01 -3.57 9.79
C GLY A 105 -8.25 -4.41 11.05
N GLY A 106 -9.29 -5.25 11.05
CA GLY A 106 -9.57 -6.17 12.16
C GLY A 106 -8.47 -7.22 12.37
N TYR A 107 -7.89 -7.73 11.27
CA TYR A 107 -6.74 -8.64 11.34
C TYR A 107 -5.50 -7.96 11.92
N ILE A 108 -5.22 -6.71 11.50
CA ILE A 108 -4.07 -5.94 11.95
C ILE A 108 -4.18 -5.64 13.45
N GLN A 109 -5.36 -5.24 13.92
CA GLN A 109 -5.60 -4.98 15.34
C GLN A 109 -5.44 -6.25 16.18
N LEU A 110 -5.98 -7.38 15.71
CA LEU A 110 -5.91 -8.66 16.43
C LEU A 110 -4.48 -9.23 16.47
N ARG A 111 -3.73 -9.14 15.36
CA ARG A 111 -2.40 -9.74 15.24
C ARG A 111 -1.28 -8.88 15.79
N PHE A 112 -1.33 -7.57 15.52
CA PHE A 112 -0.24 -6.64 15.88
C PHE A 112 -0.60 -5.75 17.07
N GLY A 113 -1.85 -5.73 17.52
CA GLY A 113 -2.29 -4.83 18.62
C GLY A 113 -2.27 -3.35 18.22
N ILE A 114 -2.17 -3.04 16.92
CA ILE A 114 -2.04 -1.67 16.42
C ILE A 114 -3.43 -1.13 16.08
N TYR A 115 -3.73 0.07 16.58
CA TYR A 115 -4.94 0.80 16.26
C TYR A 115 -4.99 1.18 14.76
N PRO A 116 -6.05 0.85 13.99
CA PRO A 116 -6.03 0.92 12.52
C PRO A 116 -5.70 2.29 11.90
N PRO A 117 -6.18 3.45 12.41
CA PRO A 117 -5.75 4.76 11.91
C PRO A 117 -4.27 5.06 12.14
N LEU A 118 -3.69 4.60 13.25
CA LEU A 118 -2.24 4.73 13.48
C LEU A 118 -1.47 3.85 12.49
N PHE A 119 -1.96 2.63 12.22
CA PHE A 119 -1.38 1.78 11.19
C PHE A 119 -1.40 2.46 9.82
N LEU A 120 -2.52 3.08 9.42
CA LEU A 120 -2.64 3.82 8.16
C LEU A 120 -1.60 4.94 8.05
N ILE A 121 -1.49 5.78 9.08
CA ILE A 121 -0.54 6.91 9.11
C ILE A 121 0.90 6.41 9.06
N LEU A 122 1.23 5.38 9.85
CA LEU A 122 2.56 4.78 9.90
C LEU A 122 2.93 4.15 8.55
N PHE A 123 2.01 3.39 7.96
CA PHE A 123 2.24 2.76 6.67
C PHE A 123 2.40 3.79 5.55
N PHE A 124 1.56 4.83 5.52
CA PHE A 124 1.72 5.94 4.58
C PHE A 124 3.07 6.67 4.76
N SER A 125 3.49 6.90 6.01
CA SER A 125 4.78 7.52 6.32
C SER A 125 5.95 6.69 5.84
N ILE A 126 5.90 5.35 6.00
CA ILE A 126 6.91 4.43 5.47
C ILE A 126 6.97 4.50 3.95
N LEU A 127 5.82 4.53 3.25
CA LEU A 127 5.79 4.64 1.79
C LEU A 127 6.43 5.96 1.30
N ILE A 128 6.15 7.09 1.98
CA ILE A 128 6.80 8.36 1.67
C ILE A 128 8.31 8.27 1.89
N LEU A 129 8.75 7.71 3.03
CA LEU A 129 10.16 7.56 3.35
C LEU A 129 10.89 6.73 2.29
N LEU A 130 10.32 5.59 1.89
CA LEU A 130 10.84 4.75 0.81
C LEU A 130 10.90 5.53 -0.52
N GLY A 131 9.88 6.31 -0.84
CA GLY A 131 9.86 7.18 -2.02
C GLY A 131 10.99 8.23 -2.01
N ILE A 132 11.24 8.86 -0.86
CA ILE A 132 12.33 9.83 -0.69
C ILE A 132 13.68 9.14 -0.85
N VAL A 133 13.90 8.01 -0.18
CA VAL A 133 15.15 7.23 -0.29
C VAL A 133 15.40 6.84 -1.74
N LYS A 134 14.38 6.30 -2.44
CA LYS A 134 14.49 5.93 -3.85
C LYS A 134 14.82 7.13 -4.75
N LYS A 135 14.20 8.29 -4.50
CA LYS A 135 14.50 9.53 -5.22
C LYS A 135 15.94 10.02 -4.99
N LEU A 136 16.45 9.90 -3.76
CA LEU A 136 17.84 10.23 -3.44
C LEU A 136 18.82 9.29 -4.16
N ILE A 137 18.52 7.99 -4.21
CA ILE A 137 19.32 7.00 -4.94
C ILE A 137 19.36 7.34 -6.44
N PHE A 138 18.22 7.66 -7.07
CA PHE A 138 18.20 8.09 -8.47
C PHE A 138 18.98 9.38 -8.71
N LYS A 139 18.90 10.35 -7.80
CA LYS A 139 19.68 11.59 -7.91
C LYS A 139 21.18 11.34 -7.79
N LEU A 140 21.59 10.43 -6.90
CA LEU A 140 22.99 10.01 -6.75
C LEU A 140 23.51 9.30 -8.00
N LEU A 141 22.76 8.32 -8.51
CA LEU A 141 23.07 7.59 -9.74
C LEU A 141 23.16 8.52 -10.96
N SER A 142 22.25 9.49 -11.02
CA SER A 142 22.25 10.51 -12.07
C SER A 142 23.48 11.41 -12.03
N TRP A 143 23.87 11.84 -10.83
CA TRP A 143 25.07 12.65 -10.65
C TRP A 143 26.34 11.87 -10.99
N LEU A 144 26.45 10.63 -10.51
CA LEU A 144 27.61 9.76 -10.74
C LEU A 144 27.82 9.45 -12.22
N ASN A 145 26.74 9.15 -12.95
CA ASN A 145 26.79 8.80 -14.37
C ASN A 145 26.66 10.00 -15.31
N ARG A 146 26.47 11.22 -14.78
CA ARG A 146 26.22 12.46 -15.54
C ARG A 146 25.03 12.37 -16.52
N ASP A 147 24.09 11.48 -16.27
CA ASP A 147 22.87 11.30 -17.06
C ASP A 147 21.67 11.60 -16.17
N LYS A 148 20.93 12.68 -16.45
CA LYS A 148 19.71 13.03 -15.72
C LYS A 148 18.47 12.43 -16.35
N ASN A 149 18.49 12.22 -17.65
CA ASN A 149 17.30 11.87 -18.42
C ASN A 149 16.92 10.42 -18.15
N THR A 150 17.89 9.52 -18.12
CA THR A 150 17.64 8.09 -17.91
C THR A 150 17.07 7.79 -16.52
N PHE A 151 17.66 8.34 -15.45
CA PHE A 151 17.16 8.07 -14.09
C PHE A 151 15.87 8.82 -13.79
N THR A 152 15.63 9.99 -14.39
CA THR A 152 14.33 10.66 -14.31
C THR A 152 13.26 9.82 -15.01
N LEU A 153 13.54 9.29 -16.21
CA LEU A 153 12.62 8.40 -16.90
C LEU A 153 12.34 7.14 -16.09
N LEU A 154 13.36 6.56 -15.45
CA LEU A 154 13.23 5.37 -14.62
C LEU A 154 12.35 5.62 -13.39
N GLU A 155 12.49 6.78 -12.74
CA GLU A 155 11.59 7.23 -11.67
C GLU A 155 10.14 7.34 -12.18
N LYS A 156 9.96 7.99 -13.33
CA LYS A 156 8.65 8.21 -13.97
C LYS A 156 7.98 6.92 -14.46
N VAL A 157 8.76 5.93 -14.87
CA VAL A 157 8.28 4.58 -15.19
C VAL A 157 7.78 3.89 -13.92
N GLY A 158 8.46 4.08 -12.78
CA GLY A 158 7.99 3.61 -11.48
C GLY A 158 6.60 4.15 -11.12
N TYR A 159 6.33 5.42 -11.40
CA TYR A 159 5.01 6.03 -11.12
C TYR A 159 3.90 5.32 -11.91
N ASN A 160 4.15 5.04 -13.20
CA ASN A 160 3.19 4.33 -14.05
C ASN A 160 2.87 2.92 -13.51
N HIS A 161 3.88 2.21 -13.00
CA HIS A 161 3.68 0.86 -12.47
C HIS A 161 2.97 0.87 -11.11
N ILE A 162 3.18 1.90 -10.28
CA ILE A 162 2.41 2.08 -9.04
C ILE A 162 0.93 2.36 -9.35
N ILE A 163 0.64 3.21 -10.34
CA ILE A 163 -0.73 3.46 -10.82
C ILE A 163 -1.35 2.15 -11.34
N LEU A 164 -0.60 1.38 -12.13
CA LEU A 164 -1.07 0.09 -12.64
C LEU A 164 -1.34 -0.90 -11.51
N ALA A 165 -0.49 -0.96 -10.48
CA ALA A 165 -0.68 -1.83 -9.32
C ALA A 165 -1.97 -1.46 -8.56
N THR A 166 -2.32 -0.18 -8.43
CA THR A 166 -3.62 0.25 -7.89
C THR A 166 -4.79 -0.31 -8.70
N ILE A 167 -4.73 -0.25 -10.03
CA ILE A 167 -5.81 -0.74 -10.91
C ILE A 167 -5.95 -2.27 -10.80
N VAL A 168 -4.82 -3.00 -10.80
CA VAL A 168 -4.81 -4.46 -10.77
C VAL A 168 -5.22 -5.01 -9.40
N THR A 169 -5.00 -4.26 -8.32
CA THR A 169 -5.44 -4.65 -6.97
C THR A 169 -6.89 -4.29 -6.69
N PHE A 170 -7.49 -3.34 -7.42
CA PHE A 170 -8.88 -2.92 -7.21
C PHE A 170 -9.93 -4.07 -7.23
N PRO A 171 -9.84 -5.08 -8.12
CA PRO A 171 -10.74 -6.23 -8.09
C PRO A 171 -10.71 -7.02 -6.76
N SER A 172 -9.56 -7.06 -6.06
CA SER A 172 -9.47 -7.75 -4.77
C SER A 172 -10.32 -7.07 -3.69
N LEU A 173 -10.42 -5.74 -3.74
CA LEU A 173 -11.31 -4.97 -2.87
C LEU A 173 -12.79 -5.23 -3.21
N LEU A 174 -13.14 -5.26 -4.49
CA LEU A 174 -14.52 -5.57 -4.90
C LEU A 174 -14.96 -6.97 -4.44
N ALA A 175 -14.07 -7.96 -4.51
CA ALA A 175 -14.35 -9.32 -4.06
C ALA A 175 -14.72 -9.37 -2.57
N GLN A 176 -14.03 -8.61 -1.72
CA GLN A 176 -14.35 -8.52 -0.29
C GLN A 176 -15.72 -7.89 -0.04
N VAL A 177 -16.03 -6.77 -0.72
CA VAL A 177 -17.30 -6.07 -0.54
C VAL A 177 -18.49 -6.96 -0.92
N VAL A 178 -18.34 -7.81 -1.93
CA VAL A 178 -19.42 -8.68 -2.42
C VAL A 178 -19.60 -9.93 -1.56
N THR A 179 -18.52 -10.56 -1.11
CA THR A 179 -18.58 -11.88 -0.46
C THR A 179 -18.51 -11.82 1.06
N ASN A 180 -17.85 -10.82 1.65
CA ASN A 180 -17.60 -10.65 3.09
C ASN A 180 -17.06 -11.90 3.84
N ASP A 181 -16.62 -12.93 3.13
CA ASP A 181 -16.34 -14.27 3.68
C ASP A 181 -14.83 -14.58 3.75
N TYR A 182 -14.00 -13.68 3.24
CA TYR A 182 -12.55 -13.87 3.22
C TYR A 182 -11.89 -13.29 4.46
N SER A 183 -11.02 -14.09 5.11
CA SER A 183 -10.16 -13.60 6.19
C SER A 183 -9.21 -12.49 5.69
N GLY A 184 -8.85 -11.55 6.57
CA GLY A 184 -7.94 -10.45 6.23
C GLY A 184 -6.56 -10.92 5.73
N GLU A 185 -6.10 -12.10 6.17
CA GLU A 185 -4.86 -12.72 5.67
C GLU A 185 -4.95 -13.06 4.18
N ILE A 186 -6.03 -13.74 3.76
CA ILE A 186 -6.25 -14.15 2.36
C ILE A 186 -6.28 -12.92 1.45
N GLN A 187 -6.85 -11.82 1.93
CA GLN A 187 -6.93 -10.56 1.19
C GLN A 187 -5.56 -9.90 0.99
N ILE A 188 -4.73 -9.87 2.04
CA ILE A 188 -3.35 -9.39 1.92
C ILE A 188 -2.58 -10.24 0.90
N TYR A 189 -2.71 -11.56 0.96
CA TYR A 189 -2.07 -12.45 -0.03
C TYR A 189 -2.59 -12.21 -1.45
N ALA A 190 -3.90 -12.00 -1.63
CA ALA A 190 -4.47 -11.67 -2.93
C ALA A 190 -3.90 -10.36 -3.49
N MET A 191 -3.77 -9.31 -2.66
CA MET A 191 -3.13 -8.05 -3.07
C MET A 191 -1.67 -8.25 -3.49
N ILE A 192 -0.90 -9.03 -2.72
CA ILE A 192 0.51 -9.34 -3.05
C ILE A 192 0.60 -10.06 -4.40
N ILE A 193 -0.25 -11.05 -4.62
CA ILE A 193 -0.32 -11.81 -5.89
C ILE A 193 -0.66 -10.89 -7.07
N CYS A 194 -1.54 -9.91 -6.89
CA CYS A 194 -1.87 -8.90 -7.89
C CYS A 194 -0.71 -7.94 -8.19
N ILE A 195 0.06 -7.53 -7.18
CA ILE A 195 1.19 -6.58 -7.31
C ILE A 195 2.41 -7.25 -7.96
N LEU A 196 2.65 -8.52 -7.66
CA LEU A 196 3.83 -9.27 -8.12
C LEU A 196 4.06 -9.19 -9.64
N PRO A 197 3.09 -9.49 -10.53
CA PRO A 197 3.30 -9.39 -11.98
C PRO A 197 3.59 -7.94 -12.42
N VAL A 198 2.96 -6.94 -11.80
CA VAL A 198 3.23 -5.53 -12.09
C VAL A 198 4.66 -5.15 -11.73
N TYR A 199 5.16 -5.65 -10.60
CA TYR A 199 6.54 -5.44 -10.18
C TYR A 199 7.53 -6.13 -11.12
N ILE A 200 7.25 -7.35 -11.58
CA ILE A 200 8.09 -8.03 -12.58
C ILE A 200 8.15 -7.23 -13.89
N LEU A 201 7.00 -6.72 -14.36
CA LEU A 201 6.96 -5.85 -15.53
C LEU A 201 7.78 -4.56 -15.34
N TYR A 202 7.73 -3.97 -14.16
CA TYR A 202 8.55 -2.82 -13.80
C TYR A 202 10.06 -3.12 -13.91
N LEU A 203 10.52 -4.27 -13.38
CA LEU A 203 11.92 -4.68 -13.49
C LEU A 203 12.35 -4.90 -14.95
N ILE A 204 11.51 -5.56 -15.75
CA ILE A 204 11.76 -5.76 -17.18
C ILE A 204 11.87 -4.42 -17.91
N ARG A 205 11.02 -3.44 -17.58
CA ARG A 205 11.09 -2.10 -18.18
C ARG A 205 12.33 -1.33 -17.75
N SER A 206 12.69 -1.46 -16.48
CA SER A 206 13.89 -0.87 -15.92
C SER A 206 15.16 -1.39 -16.62
N SER A 207 15.23 -2.70 -16.88
CA SER A 207 16.34 -3.31 -17.61
C SER A 207 16.42 -2.81 -19.06
N GLN A 208 15.28 -2.73 -19.76
CA GLN A 208 15.22 -2.22 -21.14
C GLN A 208 15.72 -0.77 -21.26
N ILE A 209 15.39 0.08 -20.28
CA ILE A 209 15.85 1.47 -20.25
C ILE A 209 17.36 1.55 -20.04
N ILE A 210 17.88 0.84 -19.03
CA ILE A 210 19.30 0.87 -18.67
C ILE A 210 20.16 0.28 -19.80
N ILE A 211 19.78 -0.88 -20.35
CA ILE A 211 20.48 -1.52 -21.48
C ILE A 211 20.35 -0.66 -22.75
N GLY A 212 19.18 -0.05 -22.99
CA GLY A 212 18.95 0.84 -24.12
C GLY A 212 19.86 2.07 -24.14
N GLN A 213 20.33 2.51 -22.98
CA GLN A 213 21.27 3.63 -22.82
C GLN A 213 22.74 3.18 -22.76
N ARG A 214 23.03 1.93 -23.18
CA ARG A 214 24.36 1.32 -23.24
C ARG A 214 25.10 1.20 -21.90
N TYR A 215 24.39 1.20 -20.79
CA TYR A 215 24.99 0.80 -19.52
C TYR A 215 25.32 -0.71 -19.52
N SER A 216 26.37 -1.09 -18.81
CA SER A 216 26.76 -2.49 -18.65
C SER A 216 25.68 -3.28 -17.88
N HIS A 217 25.54 -4.57 -18.18
CA HIS A 217 24.70 -5.48 -17.39
C HIS A 217 25.12 -5.54 -15.92
N PHE A 218 26.42 -5.37 -15.62
CA PHE A 218 26.91 -5.29 -14.25
C PHE A 218 26.31 -4.09 -13.50
N PHE A 219 26.17 -2.95 -14.18
CA PHE A 219 25.54 -1.77 -13.59
C PHE A 219 24.05 -2.02 -13.28
N TYR A 220 23.34 -2.75 -14.16
CA TYR A 220 21.96 -3.13 -13.90
C TYR A 220 21.81 -4.05 -12.67
N ILE A 221 22.72 -5.02 -12.49
CA ILE A 221 22.72 -5.89 -11.31
C ILE A 221 22.95 -5.05 -10.04
N LEU A 222 23.94 -4.16 -10.07
CA LEU A 222 24.22 -3.28 -8.94
C LEU A 222 23.02 -2.38 -8.61
N TYR A 223 22.34 -1.86 -9.64
CA TYR A 223 21.10 -1.11 -9.51
C TYR A 223 20.00 -1.93 -8.83
N LEU A 224 19.75 -3.15 -9.30
CA LEU A 224 18.75 -4.05 -8.71
C LEU A 224 19.05 -4.32 -7.23
N CYS A 225 20.31 -4.66 -6.92
CA CYS A 225 20.70 -4.95 -5.55
C CYS A 225 20.57 -3.73 -4.66
N GLY A 226 21.08 -2.57 -5.06
CA GLY A 226 21.12 -1.38 -4.21
C GLY A 226 19.81 -0.60 -4.13
N ALA A 227 19.13 -0.39 -5.26
CA ALA A 227 17.99 0.51 -5.35
C ALA A 227 16.63 -0.19 -5.21
N GLU A 228 16.54 -1.49 -5.56
CA GLU A 228 15.27 -2.22 -5.56
C GLU A 228 15.21 -3.28 -4.45
N PHE A 229 16.16 -4.22 -4.40
CA PHE A 229 16.10 -5.34 -3.46
C PHE A 229 16.55 -4.98 -2.03
N LEU A 230 17.62 -4.20 -1.86
CA LEU A 230 18.13 -3.85 -0.53
C LEU A 230 17.08 -3.15 0.35
N PRO A 231 16.32 -2.13 -0.13
CA PRO A 231 15.28 -1.51 0.68
C PRO A 231 14.19 -2.50 1.10
N ILE A 232 13.81 -3.43 0.22
CA ILE A 232 12.79 -4.46 0.50
C ILE A 232 13.31 -5.43 1.56
N VAL A 233 14.53 -5.93 1.41
CA VAL A 233 15.14 -6.89 2.36
C VAL A 233 15.35 -6.24 3.73
N LEU A 234 15.81 -5.00 3.80
CA LEU A 234 15.96 -4.27 5.06
C LEU A 234 14.61 -4.09 5.75
N LEU A 235 13.55 -3.79 4.99
CA LEU A 235 12.20 -3.64 5.52
C LEU A 235 11.67 -4.98 6.08
N VAL A 236 11.82 -6.07 5.32
CA VAL A 236 11.41 -7.41 5.76
C VAL A 236 12.18 -7.83 7.01
N HIS A 237 13.50 -7.62 7.03
CA HIS A 237 14.32 -7.94 8.19
C HIS A 237 13.91 -7.12 9.41
N PHE A 238 13.66 -5.82 9.24
CA PHE A 238 13.18 -4.95 10.31
C PHE A 238 11.84 -5.44 10.89
N ILE A 239 10.88 -5.81 10.03
CA ILE A 239 9.59 -6.36 10.47
C ILE A 239 9.77 -7.70 11.21
N LEU A 240 10.61 -8.60 10.70
CA LEU A 240 10.82 -9.92 11.31
C LEU A 240 11.61 -9.86 12.62
N SER A 241 12.42 -8.81 12.82
CA SER A 241 13.19 -8.60 14.05
C SER A 241 12.41 -7.94 15.19
N LEU A 242 11.17 -7.52 14.91
CA LEU A 242 10.25 -6.86 15.85
C LEU A 242 9.37 -7.89 16.57
#